data_AF-A0A920WMF4-F1
#
_entry.id   AF-A0A920WMF4-F1
#
_cell.length_a   1.000
_cell.length_b   1.000
_cell.length_c   1.000
_cell.angle_alpha   90.00
_cell.angle_beta   90.00
_cell.angle_gamma   90.00
#
_symmetry.space_group_name_H-M   'P 1'
#
loop_
_entity.id
_entity.type
_entity.pdbx_description
1 polymer ?
#
loop_
_entity_poly.entity_id
_entity_poly.type
_entity_poly.pdbx_seq_one_letter_code
_entity_poly.pdbx_strand_id
1 'polypeptide(L)'
;METPGPTDVLHLTVDGVGVEVPDDGGMLLDVLRDRIGIRSVKDGCSPQGQCGCCTVLVDGQARVSCVTPARRVSGRTVTTLDGLDPEVRTAWAEAFCATGGSQCGFCTPGIVVRFAGLRAGADCAGIPDRDRAARALHAHLCRCTGWQTVLEAWEAYGSAPPVDSDRGPATRRATLEGRTSQAVGPEVVLGRGGFAADTVPEGALVAVPDGRGGWAMGDTPAAARQVAGKVPGRRTPAAAIPPLDVPDGDWDAEIHTSWVEPAYLETDASWCVPGGEPASPLANGGAFGAKLGSEAPAAARSLANEHGCPVVALVSREDSVLTGAKRPPVAGGARADGTGRLRVVRTPGIAEAVAAVAPGLKVEEVDVPGPPTSANLRAAGWAEAVVLLTGSGAMAPGQPVVSPEGAEATAVVDHDAIRVTVRCGEPLDEVVLRSYCIGAAHMAWSWITSEGLSVDDDGVVHDLTVRSFGIVRATETPTITVEVVADDGLPVNGSDAVFAAVAAATWCHRGCPPELPTG
;
A
#
# COMPACT_ATOMS: atom_id res chain seq x y z
N MET A 1 6.52 36.49 25.85
CA MET A 1 6.64 35.85 24.53
C MET A 1 5.35 36.20 23.82
N GLU A 2 5.38 37.25 23.00
CA GLU A 2 4.19 37.83 22.37
C GLU A 2 3.53 36.81 21.44
N THR A 3 2.21 36.69 21.55
CA THR A 3 1.34 36.02 20.58
C THR A 3 1.50 36.68 19.21
N PRO A 4 1.65 35.94 18.10
CA PRO A 4 1.78 36.53 16.76
C PRO A 4 0.51 37.34 16.43
N GLY A 5 0.68 38.55 15.93
CA GLY A 5 -0.42 39.39 15.43
C GLY A 5 -1.05 38.83 14.15
N PRO A 6 -2.18 39.39 13.70
CA PRO A 6 -2.83 38.94 12.46
C PRO A 6 -1.97 39.31 11.23
N THR A 7 -1.97 38.44 10.21
CA THR A 7 -1.66 38.72 8.78
C THR A 7 -0.20 38.86 8.30
N ASP A 8 0.69 37.90 8.58
CA ASP A 8 1.85 37.69 7.70
C ASP A 8 1.42 36.85 6.48
N VAL A 9 1.82 37.29 5.28
CA VAL A 9 1.57 36.59 4.01
C VAL A 9 2.85 35.90 3.58
N LEU A 10 2.74 34.61 3.24
CA LEU A 10 3.80 33.84 2.63
C LEU A 10 3.73 34.02 1.11
N HIS A 11 4.87 34.32 0.50
CA HIS A 11 5.00 34.41 -0.95
C HIS A 11 5.77 33.20 -1.45
N LEU A 12 5.26 32.50 -2.47
CA LEU A 12 5.87 31.30 -3.05
C LEU A 12 5.87 31.43 -4.57
N THR A 13 6.78 30.74 -5.24
CA THR A 13 6.62 30.45 -6.67
C THR A 13 6.30 28.97 -6.81
N VAL A 14 5.06 28.62 -7.14
CA VAL A 14 4.62 27.23 -7.32
C VAL A 14 4.39 26.98 -8.80
N ASP A 15 5.10 26.02 -9.38
CA ASP A 15 4.98 25.64 -10.80
C ASP A 15 5.11 26.85 -11.75
N GLY A 16 6.00 27.78 -11.41
CA GLY A 16 6.25 29.02 -12.17
C GLY A 16 5.27 30.17 -11.89
N VAL A 17 4.26 29.96 -11.04
CA VAL A 17 3.23 30.95 -10.69
C VAL A 17 3.47 31.51 -9.30
N GLY A 18 3.36 32.84 -9.15
CA GLY A 18 3.40 33.49 -7.85
C GLY A 18 2.14 33.18 -7.03
N VAL A 19 2.32 32.70 -5.80
CA VAL A 19 1.25 32.31 -4.88
C VAL A 19 1.41 33.06 -3.56
N GLU A 20 0.32 33.62 -3.06
CA GLU A 20 0.24 34.29 -1.76
C GLU A 20 -0.73 33.53 -0.86
N VAL A 21 -0.27 33.16 0.34
CA VAL A 21 -1.11 32.46 1.33
C VAL A 21 -0.88 32.99 2.74
N PRO A 22 -1.87 32.95 3.64
CA PRO A 22 -1.68 33.33 5.04
C PRO A 22 -0.62 32.46 5.76
N ASP A 23 0.22 33.06 6.60
CA ASP A 23 1.06 32.33 7.56
C ASP A 23 0.24 31.99 8.83
N ASP A 24 -0.45 30.86 8.77
CA ASP A 24 -1.20 30.29 9.90
C ASP A 24 -0.51 29.06 10.51
N GLY A 25 0.78 28.87 10.19
CA GLY A 25 1.57 27.73 10.67
C GLY A 25 1.33 26.40 9.95
N GLY A 26 0.57 26.39 8.84
CA GLY A 26 0.32 25.19 8.03
C GLY A 26 1.57 24.56 7.39
N MET A 27 1.43 23.31 6.97
CA MET A 27 2.46 22.58 6.22
C MET A 27 2.36 22.88 4.73
N LEU A 28 3.45 22.68 3.99
CA LEU A 28 3.48 22.88 2.54
C LEU A 28 2.45 21.98 1.84
N LEU A 29 2.19 20.77 2.34
CA LEU A 29 1.15 19.90 1.78
C LEU A 29 -0.24 20.56 1.83
N ASP A 30 -0.61 21.16 2.97
CA ASP A 30 -1.90 21.82 3.16
C ASP A 30 -2.04 23.02 2.21
N VAL A 31 -0.95 23.80 2.06
CA VAL A 31 -0.90 24.90 1.08
C VAL A 31 -1.16 24.38 -0.34
N LEU A 32 -0.42 23.35 -0.77
CA LEU A 32 -0.50 22.83 -2.13
C LEU A 32 -1.85 22.20 -2.45
N ARG A 33 -2.38 21.34 -1.56
CA ARG A 33 -3.60 20.56 -1.82
C ARG A 33 -4.90 21.31 -1.50
N ASP A 34 -4.93 21.98 -0.35
CA ASP A 34 -6.18 22.48 0.22
C ASP A 34 -6.42 23.95 -0.14
N ARG A 35 -5.35 24.76 -0.29
CA ARG A 35 -5.49 26.18 -0.65
C ARG A 35 -5.44 26.45 -2.14
N ILE A 36 -4.54 25.79 -2.86
CA ILE A 36 -4.33 26.05 -4.30
C ILE A 36 -4.72 24.86 -5.19
N GLY A 37 -5.19 23.75 -4.61
CA GLY A 37 -5.84 22.67 -5.36
C GLY A 37 -4.92 21.74 -6.16
N ILE A 38 -3.61 21.72 -5.90
CA ILE A 38 -2.68 20.81 -6.59
C ILE A 38 -2.78 19.40 -5.98
N ARG A 39 -3.56 18.54 -6.64
CA ARG A 39 -3.85 17.17 -6.18
C ARG A 39 -2.86 16.11 -6.66
N SER A 40 -1.90 16.45 -7.52
CA SER A 40 -0.81 15.53 -7.89
C SER A 40 0.11 15.20 -6.70
N VAL A 41 0.21 16.09 -5.71
CA VAL A 41 0.90 15.86 -4.44
C VAL A 41 0.00 15.05 -3.52
N LYS A 42 0.35 13.80 -3.22
CA LYS A 42 -0.55 12.85 -2.53
C LYS A 42 -0.39 12.84 -1.02
N ASP A 43 -1.51 12.92 -0.29
CA ASP A 43 -1.53 12.73 1.16
C ASP A 43 -1.74 11.25 1.52
N GLY A 44 -0.67 10.55 1.90
CA GLY A 44 -0.75 9.14 2.32
C GLY A 44 -0.49 8.86 3.80
N CYS A 45 0.45 9.59 4.42
CA CYS A 45 0.77 9.42 5.84
C CYS A 45 0.91 10.75 6.57
N SER A 46 0.36 11.86 6.04
CA SER A 46 0.48 13.14 6.71
C SER A 46 -0.04 13.04 8.15
N PRO A 47 0.64 13.66 9.13
CA PRO A 47 1.84 14.51 9.03
C PRO A 47 3.14 13.77 9.41
N GLN A 48 3.24 12.46 9.14
CA GLN A 48 4.36 11.63 9.63
C GLN A 48 5.65 11.75 8.79
N GLY A 49 5.53 12.14 7.51
CA GLY A 49 6.67 12.28 6.60
C GLY A 49 7.37 10.99 6.18
N GLN A 50 6.67 9.84 6.25
CA GLN A 50 7.29 8.52 6.13
C GLN A 50 7.12 7.83 4.75
N CYS A 51 6.03 8.09 4.02
CA CYS A 51 5.71 7.37 2.77
C CYS A 51 6.30 7.99 1.49
N GLY A 52 6.66 9.28 1.51
CA GLY A 52 7.18 10.01 0.34
C GLY A 52 6.14 10.34 -0.75
N CYS A 53 4.86 10.02 -0.59
CA CYS A 53 3.83 10.28 -1.63
C CYS A 53 3.64 11.78 -1.91
N CYS A 54 3.92 12.65 -0.94
CA CYS A 54 3.79 14.10 -1.04
C CYS A 54 5.11 14.81 -1.44
N THR A 55 6.03 14.12 -2.12
CA THR A 55 7.32 14.69 -2.54
C THR A 55 7.13 15.78 -3.59
N VAL A 56 7.77 16.92 -3.37
CA VAL A 56 7.90 18.06 -4.30
C VAL A 56 9.37 18.46 -4.42
N LEU A 57 9.75 19.28 -5.42
CA LEU A 57 11.06 19.93 -5.44
C LEU A 57 10.95 21.31 -4.80
N VAL A 58 11.85 21.63 -3.87
CA VAL A 58 12.04 22.99 -3.35
C VAL A 58 13.42 23.45 -3.77
N ASP A 59 13.48 24.46 -4.63
CA ASP A 59 14.69 24.90 -5.34
C ASP A 59 15.45 23.73 -5.99
N GLY A 60 14.72 22.87 -6.70
CA GLY A 60 15.27 21.70 -7.37
C GLY A 60 15.60 20.50 -6.47
N GLN A 61 15.45 20.62 -5.14
CA GLN A 61 15.76 19.54 -4.19
C GLN A 61 14.49 18.86 -3.68
N ALA A 62 14.43 17.53 -3.76
CA ALA A 62 13.25 16.80 -3.32
C ALA A 62 13.00 16.93 -1.81
N ARG A 63 11.76 17.26 -1.43
CA ARG A 63 11.30 17.44 -0.05
C ARG A 63 9.91 16.84 0.12
N VAL A 64 9.71 16.22 1.29
CA VAL A 64 8.40 15.71 1.71
C VAL A 64 7.58 16.89 2.26
N SER A 65 6.51 17.27 1.56
CA SER A 65 5.76 18.50 1.88
C SER A 65 4.94 18.43 3.17
N CYS A 66 4.48 17.25 3.62
CA CYS A 66 3.62 17.13 4.82
C CYS A 66 4.34 17.40 6.16
N VAL A 67 5.67 17.45 6.17
CA VAL A 67 6.49 17.80 7.34
C VAL A 67 7.36 19.03 7.09
N THR A 68 7.09 19.76 6.01
CA THR A 68 7.78 20.99 5.64
C THR A 68 6.89 22.18 5.99
N PRO A 69 7.17 22.96 7.05
CA PRO A 69 6.37 24.13 7.38
C PRO A 69 6.37 25.15 6.23
N ALA A 70 5.19 25.66 5.84
CA ALA A 70 5.05 26.58 4.72
C ALA A 70 5.92 27.85 4.88
N ARG A 71 5.99 28.39 6.11
CA ARG A 71 6.84 29.55 6.41
C ARG A 71 8.33 29.35 6.09
N ARG A 72 8.84 28.11 6.12
CA ARG A 72 10.25 27.80 5.78
C ARG A 72 10.52 27.78 4.28
N VAL A 73 9.47 27.81 3.47
CA VAL A 73 9.58 27.84 2.01
C VAL A 73 9.13 29.17 1.41
N SER A 74 8.71 30.14 2.24
CA SER A 74 8.45 31.51 1.78
C SER A 74 9.66 32.10 1.03
N GLY A 75 9.40 32.75 -0.09
CA GLY A 75 10.36 33.31 -1.04
C GLY A 75 11.02 32.30 -1.97
N ARG A 76 10.66 31.00 -1.91
CA ARG A 76 11.32 29.91 -2.65
C ARG A 76 10.46 29.36 -3.78
N THR A 77 11.09 28.60 -4.67
CA THR A 77 10.41 27.92 -5.78
C THR A 77 10.06 26.51 -5.38
N VAL A 78 8.78 26.15 -5.56
CA VAL A 78 8.25 24.80 -5.40
C VAL A 78 7.83 24.28 -6.78
N THR A 79 8.33 23.11 -7.16
CA THR A 79 7.91 22.40 -8.38
C THR A 79 7.24 21.09 -7.97
N THR A 80 5.97 20.95 -8.34
CA THR A 80 5.19 19.74 -8.17
C THR A 80 5.33 18.84 -9.40
N LEU A 81 4.61 17.72 -9.44
CA LEU A 81 4.53 16.92 -10.66
C LEU A 81 3.97 17.75 -11.83
N ASP A 82 2.98 18.60 -11.56
CA ASP A 82 2.26 19.36 -12.60
C ASP A 82 3.11 20.47 -13.22
N GLY A 83 4.12 20.96 -12.49
CA GLY A 83 5.09 21.95 -12.95
C GLY A 83 6.35 21.37 -13.58
N LEU A 84 6.49 20.04 -13.67
CA LEU A 84 7.54 19.44 -14.49
C LEU A 84 7.28 19.73 -15.97
N ASP A 85 8.39 19.85 -16.71
CA ASP A 85 8.38 20.00 -18.16
C ASP A 85 7.50 18.91 -18.83
N PRO A 86 6.63 19.26 -19.81
CA PRO A 86 5.72 18.30 -20.44
C PRO A 86 6.39 17.08 -21.06
N GLU A 87 7.56 17.24 -21.65
CA GLU A 87 8.35 16.18 -22.27
C GLU A 87 8.91 15.25 -21.17
N VAL A 88 9.36 15.81 -20.04
CA VAL A 88 9.77 15.01 -18.87
C VAL A 88 8.61 14.20 -18.30
N ARG A 89 7.41 14.80 -18.19
CA ARG A 89 6.21 14.08 -17.70
C ARG A 89 5.81 12.94 -18.64
N THR A 90 5.83 13.19 -19.95
CA THR A 90 5.54 12.18 -20.97
C THR A 90 6.53 11.02 -20.90
N ALA A 91 7.84 11.31 -20.86
CA ALA A 91 8.87 10.28 -20.78
C ALA A 91 8.76 9.41 -19.52
N TRP A 92 8.38 9.98 -18.37
CA TRP A 92 8.09 9.21 -17.18
C TRP A 92 6.80 8.39 -17.32
N ALA A 93 5.73 8.97 -17.85
CA ALA A 93 4.48 8.25 -18.08
C ALA A 93 4.68 7.01 -18.97
N GLU A 94 5.41 7.17 -20.08
CA GLU A 94 5.76 6.10 -21.01
C GLU A 94 6.60 5.02 -20.32
N ALA A 95 7.67 5.40 -19.62
CA ALA A 95 8.54 4.45 -18.95
C ALA A 95 7.83 3.64 -17.85
N PHE A 96 6.97 4.28 -17.05
CA PHE A 96 6.18 3.60 -16.03
C PHE A 96 5.10 2.68 -16.64
N CYS A 97 4.49 3.07 -17.76
CA CYS A 97 3.50 2.23 -18.44
C CYS A 97 4.16 1.01 -19.12
N ALA A 98 5.29 1.21 -19.79
CA ALA A 98 6.00 0.16 -20.52
C ALA A 98 6.55 -0.96 -19.61
N THR A 99 6.79 -0.64 -18.33
CA THR A 99 7.38 -1.56 -17.34
C THR A 99 6.38 -2.06 -16.30
N GLY A 100 5.16 -1.51 -16.30
CA GLY A 100 4.19 -1.76 -15.24
C GLY A 100 4.61 -1.15 -13.89
N GLY A 101 5.47 -0.12 -13.89
CA GLY A 101 5.97 0.56 -12.70
C GLY A 101 4.89 1.31 -11.89
N SER A 102 3.65 1.37 -12.39
CA SER A 102 2.52 2.02 -11.72
C SER A 102 1.28 1.13 -11.76
N GLN A 103 0.98 0.48 -10.64
CA GLN A 103 -0.26 -0.27 -10.44
C GLN A 103 -1.35 0.67 -9.92
N CYS A 104 -1.51 0.79 -8.60
CA CYS A 104 -2.51 1.68 -8.02
C CYS A 104 -2.27 3.18 -8.31
N GLY A 105 -1.01 3.55 -8.57
CA GLY A 105 -0.61 4.91 -8.96
C GLY A 105 -0.45 5.91 -7.81
N PHE A 106 -0.77 5.56 -6.57
CA PHE A 106 -0.81 6.56 -5.49
C PHE A 106 0.58 7.10 -5.11
N CYS A 107 1.61 6.24 -5.04
CA CYS A 107 2.97 6.69 -4.75
C CYS A 107 3.71 7.28 -5.96
N THR A 108 3.21 7.02 -7.17
CA THR A 108 3.91 7.28 -8.44
C THR A 108 4.24 8.75 -8.66
N PRO A 109 3.32 9.73 -8.43
CA PRO A 109 3.63 11.15 -8.56
C PRO A 109 4.85 11.60 -7.77
N GLY A 110 4.94 11.23 -6.49
CA GLY A 110 6.06 11.58 -5.64
C GLY A 110 7.36 10.92 -6.10
N ILE A 111 7.31 9.69 -6.59
CA ILE A 111 8.47 8.98 -7.14
C ILE A 111 8.96 9.67 -8.42
N VAL A 112 8.06 10.04 -9.33
CA VAL A 112 8.40 10.76 -10.57
C VAL A 112 9.09 12.07 -10.26
N VAL A 113 8.56 12.87 -9.32
CA VAL A 113 9.21 14.13 -8.90
C VAL A 113 10.58 13.87 -8.29
N ARG A 114 10.72 12.85 -7.43
CA ARG A 114 12.01 12.44 -6.84
C ARG A 114 13.03 12.07 -7.92
N PHE A 115 12.63 11.29 -8.90
CA PHE A 115 13.49 10.88 -10.01
C PHE A 115 13.83 12.02 -10.96
N ALA A 116 12.88 12.91 -11.27
CA ALA A 116 13.16 14.11 -12.06
C ALA A 116 14.21 15.00 -11.40
N GLY A 117 14.07 15.25 -10.09
CA GLY A 117 15.08 16.00 -9.31
C GLY A 117 16.43 15.28 -9.26
N LEU A 118 16.43 13.94 -9.18
CA LEU A 118 17.66 13.14 -9.20
C LEU A 118 18.38 13.22 -10.55
N ARG A 119 17.65 13.14 -11.68
CA ARG A 119 18.23 13.25 -13.03
C ARG A 119 18.73 14.66 -13.36
N ALA A 120 18.10 15.70 -12.81
CA ALA A 120 18.54 17.08 -12.97
C ALA A 120 19.74 17.46 -12.09
N GLY A 121 20.01 16.68 -11.04
CA GLY A 121 21.13 16.89 -10.12
C GLY A 121 22.49 16.45 -10.70
N ALA A 122 23.57 16.78 -9.98
CA ALA A 122 24.91 16.36 -10.35
C ALA A 122 25.12 14.84 -10.17
N ASP A 123 25.84 14.23 -11.10
CA ASP A 123 26.21 12.82 -11.02
C ASP A 123 27.07 12.54 -9.77
N CYS A 124 26.64 11.57 -8.97
CA CYS A 124 27.48 11.01 -7.91
C CYS A 124 28.49 10.05 -8.53
N ALA A 125 29.71 10.54 -8.77
CA ALA A 125 30.78 9.72 -9.35
C ALA A 125 30.98 8.40 -8.58
N GLY A 126 30.97 7.28 -9.30
CA GLY A 126 31.31 5.95 -8.76
C GLY A 126 30.14 5.10 -8.23
N ILE A 127 28.89 5.57 -8.30
CA ILE A 127 27.71 4.74 -7.97
C ILE A 127 27.00 4.33 -9.26
N PRO A 128 26.70 3.03 -9.48
CA PRO A 128 25.90 2.60 -10.63
C PRO A 128 24.56 3.33 -10.71
N ASP A 129 24.11 3.66 -11.92
CA ASP A 129 22.92 4.51 -12.12
C ASP A 129 21.65 3.92 -11.48
N ARG A 130 21.43 2.61 -11.62
CA ARG A 130 20.34 1.87 -10.98
C ARG A 130 20.41 1.94 -9.45
N ASP A 131 21.60 1.79 -8.86
CA ASP A 131 21.80 1.84 -7.41
C ASP A 131 21.52 3.23 -6.84
N ARG A 132 21.85 4.28 -7.60
CA ARG A 132 21.52 5.66 -7.26
C ARG A 132 20.00 5.85 -7.19
N ALA A 133 19.25 5.32 -8.16
CA ALA A 133 17.79 5.34 -8.14
C ALA A 133 17.22 4.54 -6.96
N ALA A 134 17.73 3.34 -6.70
CA ALA A 134 17.31 2.49 -5.58
C ALA A 134 17.52 3.17 -4.21
N ARG A 135 18.66 3.86 -4.00
CA ARG A 135 18.91 4.66 -2.80
C ARG A 135 17.97 5.87 -2.68
N ALA A 136 17.65 6.52 -3.80
CA ALA A 136 16.72 7.64 -3.78
C ALA A 136 15.29 7.23 -3.34
N LEU A 137 14.90 5.99 -3.62
CA LEU A 137 13.63 5.38 -3.20
C LEU A 137 13.56 5.05 -1.71
N HIS A 138 14.66 5.12 -0.93
CA HIS A 138 14.60 4.94 0.54
C HIS A 138 13.63 5.93 1.22
N ALA A 139 13.45 7.11 0.62
CA ALA A 139 12.50 8.13 1.07
C ALA A 139 11.04 7.82 0.72
N HIS A 140 10.78 6.78 -0.07
CA HIS A 140 9.46 6.37 -0.52
C HIS A 140 9.05 5.03 0.10
N LEU A 141 7.75 4.78 0.10
CA LEU A 141 7.16 3.46 0.23
C LEU A 141 6.32 3.16 -1.01
N CYS A 142 6.33 1.91 -1.44
CA CYS A 142 5.46 1.36 -2.46
C CYS A 142 5.04 -0.03 -2.00
N ARG A 143 3.74 -0.30 -2.01
CA ARG A 143 3.19 -1.58 -1.56
C ARG A 143 2.83 -2.52 -2.71
N CYS A 144 2.74 -1.99 -3.93
CA CYS A 144 2.15 -2.69 -5.07
C CYS A 144 3.20 -3.30 -6.01
N THR A 145 4.31 -2.62 -6.28
CA THR A 145 5.17 -2.93 -7.45
C THR A 145 6.39 -3.77 -7.14
N GLY A 146 6.68 -4.01 -5.85
CA GLY A 146 7.91 -4.66 -5.42
C GLY A 146 9.20 -3.93 -5.78
N TRP A 147 9.12 -2.62 -6.06
CA TRP A 147 10.23 -1.73 -6.44
C TRP A 147 10.90 -2.02 -7.78
N GLN A 148 10.95 -3.27 -8.21
CA GLN A 148 11.68 -3.68 -9.41
C GLN A 148 11.16 -3.00 -10.68
N THR A 149 9.85 -2.99 -10.91
CA THR A 149 9.26 -2.35 -12.10
C THR A 149 9.43 -0.82 -12.06
N VAL A 150 9.55 -0.22 -10.87
CA VAL A 150 9.87 1.21 -10.71
C VAL A 150 11.32 1.50 -11.10
N LEU A 151 12.26 0.60 -10.80
CA LEU A 151 13.66 0.70 -11.23
C LEU A 151 13.83 0.41 -12.72
N GLU A 152 13.03 -0.51 -13.28
CA GLU A 152 12.95 -0.71 -14.74
C GLU A 152 12.42 0.56 -15.43
N ALA A 153 11.42 1.25 -14.85
CA ALA A 153 10.95 2.54 -15.36
C ALA A 153 12.05 3.63 -15.30
N TRP A 154 12.89 3.60 -14.26
CA TRP A 154 14.07 4.47 -14.22
C TRP A 154 14.99 4.23 -15.42
N GLU A 155 15.29 2.97 -15.73
CA GLU A 155 16.18 2.60 -16.84
C GLU A 155 15.57 2.90 -18.21
N ALA A 156 14.26 2.74 -18.36
CA ALA A 156 13.54 2.98 -19.61
C ALA A 156 13.22 4.47 -19.88
N TYR A 157 13.56 5.38 -18.97
CA TYR A 157 13.28 6.80 -19.11
C TYR A 157 13.88 7.38 -20.40
N GLY A 158 13.03 7.93 -21.26
CA GLY A 158 13.42 8.55 -22.54
C GLY A 158 13.72 7.55 -23.67
N SER A 159 13.62 6.24 -23.42
CA SER A 159 13.78 5.19 -24.44
C SER A 159 12.57 4.26 -24.56
N ALA A 160 11.61 4.35 -23.64
CA ALA A 160 10.36 3.61 -23.69
C ALA A 160 9.55 4.00 -24.95
N PRO A 161 8.85 3.05 -25.57
CA PRO A 161 7.95 3.37 -26.67
C PRO A 161 6.75 4.20 -26.15
N PRO A 162 6.12 5.01 -27.00
CA PRO A 162 4.86 5.66 -26.68
C PRO A 162 3.81 4.65 -26.22
N VAL A 163 3.00 5.06 -25.24
CA VAL A 163 1.93 4.20 -24.69
C VAL A 163 0.83 4.01 -25.73
N ASP A 164 0.39 2.76 -25.91
CA ASP A 164 -0.76 2.46 -26.78
C ASP A 164 -2.03 3.14 -26.26
N SER A 165 -2.83 3.65 -27.20
CA SER A 165 -4.16 4.19 -26.97
C SER A 165 -5.17 3.17 -26.44
N ASP A 166 -5.09 1.89 -26.82
CA ASP A 166 -5.96 0.85 -26.27
C ASP A 166 -5.37 0.29 -24.98
N ARG A 167 -5.97 0.69 -23.85
CA ARG A 167 -5.62 0.21 -22.50
C ARG A 167 -6.66 -0.77 -21.95
N GLY A 168 -7.60 -1.23 -22.77
CA GLY A 168 -8.67 -2.15 -22.37
C GLY A 168 -8.13 -3.46 -21.76
N PRO A 169 -7.22 -4.18 -22.43
CA PRO A 169 -6.64 -5.41 -21.90
C PRO A 169 -5.86 -5.19 -20.59
N ALA A 170 -5.02 -4.15 -20.53
CA ALA A 170 -4.28 -3.75 -19.34
C ALA A 170 -5.20 -3.47 -18.12
N THR A 171 -6.27 -2.71 -18.36
CA THR A 171 -7.29 -2.35 -17.36
C THR A 171 -8.04 -3.59 -16.86
N ARG A 172 -8.43 -4.49 -17.77
CA ARG A 172 -9.08 -5.76 -17.42
C ARG A 172 -8.16 -6.66 -16.59
N ARG A 173 -6.87 -6.76 -16.96
CA ARG A 173 -5.88 -7.53 -16.20
C ARG A 173 -5.70 -6.97 -14.80
N ALA A 174 -5.49 -5.65 -14.68
CA ALA A 174 -5.35 -4.98 -13.39
C ALA A 174 -6.58 -5.19 -12.50
N THR A 175 -7.78 -5.11 -13.08
CA THR A 175 -9.05 -5.33 -12.36
C THR A 175 -9.13 -6.75 -11.77
N LEU A 176 -8.69 -7.78 -12.50
CA LEU A 176 -8.63 -9.16 -11.98
C LEU A 176 -7.66 -9.27 -10.81
N GLU A 177 -6.49 -8.64 -10.91
CA GLU A 177 -5.45 -8.72 -9.88
C GLU A 177 -5.80 -7.92 -8.62
N GLY A 178 -6.43 -6.76 -8.79
CA GLY A 178 -6.86 -5.88 -7.71
C GLY A 178 -8.22 -6.24 -7.10
N ARG A 179 -9.02 -7.09 -7.77
CA ARG A 179 -10.42 -7.42 -7.42
C ARG A 179 -11.34 -6.19 -7.28
N THR A 180 -10.94 -5.08 -7.88
CA THR A 180 -11.65 -3.81 -7.91
C THR A 180 -11.43 -3.18 -9.27
N SER A 181 -12.34 -2.31 -9.70
CA SER A 181 -12.13 -1.56 -10.95
C SER A 181 -10.83 -0.78 -10.87
N GLN A 182 -9.98 -0.94 -11.89
CA GLN A 182 -8.71 -0.26 -11.99
C GLN A 182 -8.49 0.25 -13.41
N ALA A 183 -7.76 1.35 -13.52
CA ALA A 183 -7.27 1.92 -14.77
C ALA A 183 -5.74 1.75 -14.85
N VAL A 184 -5.23 1.63 -16.08
CA VAL A 184 -3.79 1.58 -16.34
C VAL A 184 -3.44 2.52 -17.48
N GLY A 185 -2.59 3.51 -17.23
CA GLY A 185 -2.11 4.42 -18.28
C GLY A 185 -1.41 5.67 -17.74
N PRO A 186 -1.04 6.59 -18.64
CA PRO A 186 -0.32 7.82 -18.31
C PRO A 186 -1.00 8.63 -17.20
N GLU A 187 -2.33 8.74 -17.24
CA GLU A 187 -3.09 9.49 -16.26
C GLU A 187 -2.94 8.95 -14.84
N VAL A 188 -2.80 7.62 -14.67
CA VAL A 188 -2.55 7.01 -13.36
C VAL A 188 -1.14 7.35 -12.87
N VAL A 189 -0.13 7.29 -13.75
CA VAL A 189 1.25 7.69 -13.44
C VAL A 189 1.29 9.17 -13.03
N LEU A 190 0.53 10.00 -13.74
CA LEU A 190 0.47 11.44 -13.53
C LEU A 190 -0.47 11.87 -12.39
N GLY A 191 -0.90 10.93 -11.55
CA GLY A 191 -1.65 11.21 -10.34
C GLY A 191 -3.13 11.46 -10.55
N ARG A 192 -3.69 11.16 -11.72
CA ARG A 192 -5.14 11.24 -12.02
C ARG A 192 -5.84 9.88 -11.90
N GLY A 193 -5.46 9.09 -10.89
CA GLY A 193 -6.05 7.77 -10.60
C GLY A 193 -7.45 7.78 -9.99
N GLY A 194 -8.11 8.93 -9.88
CA GLY A 194 -9.49 9.03 -9.38
C GLY A 194 -9.66 8.80 -7.86
N PHE A 195 -8.60 8.97 -7.08
CA PHE A 195 -8.63 8.82 -5.62
C PHE A 195 -9.69 9.72 -4.97
N ALA A 196 -10.41 9.21 -3.98
CA ALA A 196 -11.57 9.92 -3.41
C ALA A 196 -11.18 11.28 -2.82
N ALA A 197 -10.07 11.33 -2.08
CA ALA A 197 -9.56 12.58 -1.50
C ALA A 197 -9.11 13.63 -2.54
N ASP A 198 -8.97 13.24 -3.81
CA ASP A 198 -8.59 14.15 -4.91
C ASP A 198 -9.81 14.67 -5.69
N THR A 199 -10.95 13.98 -5.61
CA THR A 199 -12.16 14.26 -6.41
C THR A 199 -13.29 14.87 -5.59
N VAL A 200 -13.00 15.33 -4.38
CA VAL A 200 -13.96 15.95 -3.45
C VAL A 200 -14.63 17.18 -4.09
N PRO A 201 -15.97 17.29 -4.07
CA PRO A 201 -16.69 18.47 -4.54
C PRO A 201 -16.29 19.74 -3.79
N GLU A 202 -16.36 20.88 -4.48
CA GLU A 202 -16.13 22.18 -3.86
C GLU A 202 -17.16 22.46 -2.75
N GLY A 203 -16.73 23.11 -1.67
CA GLY A 203 -17.58 23.43 -0.52
C GLY A 203 -17.92 22.24 0.39
N ALA A 204 -17.26 21.09 0.22
CA ALA A 204 -17.46 19.95 1.11
C ALA A 204 -16.92 20.22 2.52
N LEU A 205 -17.69 19.83 3.55
CA LEU A 205 -17.15 19.74 4.91
C LEU A 205 -16.24 18.51 5.03
N VAL A 206 -15.26 18.59 5.93
CA VAL A 206 -14.32 17.51 6.22
C VAL A 206 -14.71 16.83 7.52
N ALA A 207 -14.86 15.51 7.48
CA ALA A 207 -15.10 14.64 8.62
C ALA A 207 -13.85 13.79 8.88
N VAL A 208 -13.42 13.69 10.14
CA VAL A 208 -12.37 12.76 10.58
C VAL A 208 -12.85 11.97 11.78
N PRO A 209 -12.40 10.72 12.02
CA PRO A 209 -12.78 9.98 13.22
C PRO A 209 -12.46 10.75 14.50
N ASP A 210 -13.29 10.67 15.55
CA ASP A 210 -13.09 11.40 16.81
C ASP A 210 -12.42 10.57 17.93
N GLY A 211 -12.11 9.30 17.65
CA GLY A 211 -11.55 8.34 18.61
C GLY A 211 -12.54 7.79 19.63
N ARG A 212 -13.84 8.09 19.51
CA ARG A 212 -14.93 7.68 20.40
C ARG A 212 -16.07 6.99 19.64
N GLY A 213 -15.81 6.55 18.41
CA GLY A 213 -16.80 5.93 17.51
C GLY A 213 -17.64 6.94 16.72
N GLY A 214 -17.29 8.23 16.75
CA GLY A 214 -17.95 9.29 16.00
C GLY A 214 -17.01 10.00 15.02
N TRP A 215 -17.47 11.15 14.51
CA TRP A 215 -16.77 11.96 13.53
C TRP A 215 -16.73 13.42 13.99
N ALA A 216 -15.53 14.01 13.95
CA ALA A 216 -15.32 15.44 14.13
C ALA A 216 -15.34 16.14 12.77
N MET A 217 -16.00 17.29 12.71
CA MET A 217 -16.24 18.04 11.48
C MET A 217 -15.43 19.34 11.45
N GLY A 218 -15.10 19.82 10.26
CA GLY A 218 -14.54 21.15 10.04
C GLY A 218 -14.47 21.52 8.56
N ASP A 219 -14.19 22.78 8.26
CA ASP A 219 -14.09 23.27 6.87
C ASP A 219 -12.80 22.80 6.17
N THR A 220 -11.80 22.39 6.95
CA THR A 220 -10.52 21.89 6.46
C THR A 220 -10.09 20.65 7.23
N PRO A 221 -9.19 19.80 6.68
CA PRO A 221 -8.64 18.68 7.42
C PRO A 221 -7.95 19.11 8.73
N ALA A 222 -7.28 20.26 8.73
CA ALA A 222 -6.65 20.81 9.93
C ALA A 222 -7.68 21.17 11.02
N ALA A 223 -8.77 21.85 10.64
CA ALA A 223 -9.84 22.22 11.56
C ALA A 223 -10.54 20.98 12.14
N ALA A 224 -10.90 20.01 11.30
CA ALA A 224 -11.55 18.78 11.75
C ALA A 224 -10.65 17.98 12.73
N ARG A 225 -9.35 17.87 12.45
CA ARG A 225 -8.38 17.21 13.34
C ARG A 225 -8.21 17.93 14.68
N GLN A 226 -8.25 19.27 14.67
CA GLN A 226 -8.20 20.07 15.89
C GLN A 226 -9.44 19.82 16.77
N VAL A 227 -10.63 19.75 16.17
CA VAL A 227 -11.89 19.41 16.87
C VAL A 227 -11.82 18.00 17.46
N ALA A 228 -11.28 17.03 16.71
CA ALA A 228 -11.07 15.66 17.21
C ALA A 228 -10.04 15.56 18.34
N GLY A 229 -9.23 16.61 18.58
CA GLY A 229 -8.14 16.56 19.56
C GLY A 229 -7.03 15.58 19.19
N LYS A 230 -6.85 15.30 17.88
CA LYS A 230 -5.88 14.30 17.43
C LYS A 230 -4.44 14.75 17.65
N VAL A 231 -3.65 13.87 18.24
CA VAL A 231 -2.20 13.97 18.31
C VAL A 231 -1.60 12.93 17.36
N PRO A 232 -0.69 13.30 16.44
CA PRO A 232 -0.05 12.34 15.55
C PRO A 232 0.62 11.20 16.32
N GLY A 233 0.42 9.97 15.84
CA GLY A 233 1.00 8.78 16.44
C GLY A 233 2.53 8.84 16.43
N ARG A 234 3.16 8.23 17.43
CA ARG A 234 4.62 8.06 17.49
C ARG A 234 4.96 6.57 17.39
N ARG A 235 6.16 6.28 16.91
CA ARG A 235 6.72 4.92 16.97
C ARG A 235 6.99 4.56 18.43
N THR A 236 6.48 3.41 18.85
CA THR A 236 6.84 2.77 20.12
C THR A 236 7.77 1.59 19.82
N PRO A 237 8.83 1.33 20.62
CA PRO A 237 9.74 0.22 20.39
C PRO A 237 9.20 -1.12 20.93
N ALA A 238 7.88 -1.31 20.96
CA ALA A 238 7.28 -2.56 21.40
C ALA A 238 7.67 -3.68 20.42
N ALA A 239 7.84 -4.90 20.94
CA ALA A 239 8.04 -6.08 20.09
C ALA A 239 6.68 -6.61 19.63
N ALA A 240 6.62 -7.10 18.40
CA ALA A 240 5.48 -7.87 17.93
C ALA A 240 5.56 -9.28 18.53
N ILE A 241 4.65 -9.59 19.46
CA ILE A 241 4.53 -10.91 20.08
C ILE A 241 3.30 -11.58 19.49
N PRO A 242 3.43 -12.77 18.86
CA PRO A 242 2.28 -13.54 18.41
C PRO A 242 1.31 -13.83 19.57
N PRO A 243 0.01 -13.54 19.43
CA PRO A 243 -0.94 -13.60 20.54
C PRO A 243 -1.55 -15.00 20.77
N LEU A 244 -1.24 -15.97 19.91
CA LEU A 244 -1.83 -17.30 19.93
C LEU A 244 -0.79 -18.37 20.24
N ASP A 245 -1.14 -19.28 21.14
CA ASP A 245 -0.40 -20.53 21.35
C ASP A 245 -0.75 -21.55 20.25
N VAL A 246 0.26 -22.32 19.82
CA VAL A 246 0.06 -23.48 18.95
C VAL A 246 -0.80 -24.53 19.66
N PRO A 247 -1.80 -25.12 18.97
CA PRO A 247 -2.56 -26.23 19.54
C PRO A 247 -1.68 -27.43 19.87
N ASP A 248 -1.95 -28.10 21.00
CA ASP A 248 -1.22 -29.32 21.39
C ASP A 248 -1.22 -30.38 20.28
N GLY A 249 -0.05 -30.95 20.02
CA GLY A 249 0.14 -32.09 19.13
C GLY A 249 1.61 -32.40 18.86
N ASP A 250 1.86 -33.55 18.24
CA ASP A 250 3.14 -33.89 17.62
C ASP A 250 3.09 -33.44 16.16
N TRP A 251 3.83 -32.36 15.87
CA TRP A 251 3.80 -31.63 14.60
C TRP A 251 5.16 -31.70 13.91
N ASP A 252 5.14 -31.91 12.59
CA ASP A 252 6.37 -31.88 11.76
C ASP A 252 6.80 -30.45 11.46
N ALA A 253 5.85 -29.49 11.49
CA ALA A 253 6.13 -28.07 11.43
C ALA A 253 5.07 -27.27 12.21
N GLU A 254 5.49 -26.11 12.71
CA GLU A 254 4.67 -25.17 13.45
C GLU A 254 4.80 -23.76 12.86
N ILE A 255 3.78 -22.93 13.02
CA ILE A 255 3.79 -21.52 12.62
C ILE A 255 3.09 -20.67 13.68
N HIS A 256 3.63 -19.48 13.95
CA HIS A 256 3.08 -18.44 14.81
C HIS A 256 3.25 -17.09 14.12
N THR A 257 2.16 -16.37 13.91
CA THR A 257 2.16 -15.04 13.29
C THR A 257 1.50 -14.01 14.19
N SER A 258 1.90 -12.74 14.05
CA SER A 258 1.17 -11.60 14.62
C SER A 258 0.21 -10.99 13.59
N TRP A 259 -0.52 -9.95 13.99
CA TRP A 259 -1.27 -9.11 13.06
C TRP A 259 -0.33 -8.50 12.03
N VAL A 260 -0.77 -8.43 10.77
CA VAL A 260 -0.02 -7.76 9.70
C VAL A 260 -0.88 -6.68 9.08
N GLU A 261 -0.31 -5.48 9.00
CA GLU A 261 -0.93 -4.32 8.35
C GLU A 261 -0.79 -4.42 6.81
N PRO A 262 -1.90 -4.37 6.06
CA PRO A 262 -1.85 -4.37 4.59
C PRO A 262 -1.06 -3.19 4.02
N ALA A 263 -0.96 -2.07 4.75
CA ALA A 263 -0.06 -0.95 4.49
C ALA A 263 -0.27 -0.27 3.13
N TYR A 264 -1.50 -0.28 2.63
CA TYR A 264 -1.90 0.50 1.47
C TYR A 264 -1.68 2.00 1.74
N LEU A 265 -1.20 2.76 0.75
CA LEU A 265 -0.68 4.13 0.97
C LEU A 265 -1.77 5.21 0.94
N GLU A 266 -2.79 5.04 0.10
CA GLU A 266 -3.98 5.89 0.11
C GLU A 266 -4.84 5.47 1.30
N THR A 267 -4.92 6.25 2.37
CA THR A 267 -5.80 5.91 3.50
C THR A 267 -7.27 5.94 3.09
N ASP A 268 -8.14 5.43 3.96
CA ASP A 268 -9.57 5.36 3.66
C ASP A 268 -10.15 6.77 3.52
N ALA A 269 -10.80 7.02 2.39
CA ALA A 269 -11.44 8.29 2.10
C ALA A 269 -12.68 8.05 1.26
N SER A 270 -13.73 8.81 1.51
CA SER A 270 -14.93 8.81 0.69
C SER A 270 -15.62 10.15 0.82
N TRP A 271 -16.27 10.61 -0.24
CA TRP A 271 -17.12 11.80 -0.17
C TRP A 271 -18.51 11.47 -0.71
N CYS A 272 -19.50 12.23 -0.26
CA CYS A 272 -20.87 12.12 -0.73
C CYS A 272 -21.52 13.49 -0.83
N VAL A 273 -22.43 13.65 -1.79
CA VAL A 273 -23.39 14.78 -1.83
C VAL A 273 -24.71 14.37 -1.17
N PRO A 274 -25.54 15.31 -0.68
CA PRO A 274 -26.84 14.97 -0.11
C PRO A 274 -27.72 14.20 -1.10
N GLY A 275 -28.26 13.07 -0.66
CA GLY A 275 -29.09 12.16 -1.48
C GLY A 275 -28.34 11.40 -2.58
N GLY A 276 -27.01 11.50 -2.63
CA GLY A 276 -26.16 10.82 -3.61
C GLY A 276 -25.61 9.47 -3.13
N GLU A 277 -24.84 8.83 -4.01
CA GLU A 277 -24.02 7.67 -3.67
C GLU A 277 -22.60 8.11 -3.29
N PRO A 278 -21.99 7.50 -2.27
CA PRO A 278 -20.65 7.85 -1.84
C PRO A 278 -19.59 7.39 -2.86
N ALA A 279 -18.55 8.21 -3.03
CA ALA A 279 -17.39 7.83 -3.82
C ALA A 279 -16.69 6.61 -3.21
N SER A 280 -16.27 5.66 -4.05
CA SER A 280 -15.60 4.44 -3.58
C SER A 280 -14.26 4.78 -2.91
N PRO A 281 -13.94 4.18 -1.74
CA PRO A 281 -12.66 4.36 -1.08
C PRO A 281 -11.54 3.54 -1.72
N LEU A 282 -11.87 2.67 -2.67
CA LEU A 282 -10.92 1.83 -3.39
C LEU A 282 -10.33 2.53 -4.61
N ALA A 283 -11.13 3.34 -5.31
CA ALA A 283 -10.79 3.98 -6.59
C ALA A 283 -9.80 3.12 -7.42
N ASN A 284 -8.72 3.71 -7.95
CA ASN A 284 -7.58 2.95 -8.47
C ASN A 284 -6.59 2.50 -7.38
N GLY A 285 -6.70 3.06 -6.16
CA GLY A 285 -5.79 2.86 -5.03
C GLY A 285 -5.64 1.42 -4.57
N GLY A 286 -6.70 0.62 -4.73
CA GLY A 286 -6.75 -0.74 -4.22
C GLY A 286 -6.46 -0.80 -2.72
N ALA A 287 -6.63 -1.97 -2.11
CA ALA A 287 -6.33 -2.13 -0.68
C ALA A 287 -5.95 -3.55 -0.30
N PHE A 288 -5.68 -4.41 -1.29
CA PHE A 288 -5.39 -5.83 -1.09
C PHE A 288 -6.48 -6.54 -0.27
N GLY A 289 -7.73 -6.04 -0.33
CA GLY A 289 -8.88 -6.53 0.45
C GLY A 289 -9.25 -5.71 1.70
N ALA A 290 -8.40 -4.79 2.16
CA ALA A 290 -8.54 -4.14 3.47
C ALA A 290 -9.72 -3.14 3.54
N LYS A 291 -9.95 -2.38 2.47
CA LYS A 291 -10.96 -1.31 2.42
C LYS A 291 -12.38 -1.77 2.12
N LEU A 292 -12.61 -3.07 1.92
CA LEU A 292 -13.96 -3.58 1.63
C LEU A 292 -14.94 -3.33 2.79
N GLY A 293 -14.43 -3.28 4.03
CA GLY A 293 -15.20 -2.97 5.24
C GLY A 293 -15.07 -1.51 5.70
N SER A 294 -14.59 -0.59 4.85
CA SER A 294 -14.38 0.81 5.26
C SER A 294 -15.67 1.50 5.70
N GLU A 295 -15.61 2.23 6.81
CA GLU A 295 -16.75 3.02 7.33
C GLU A 295 -16.89 4.38 6.63
N ALA A 296 -15.83 4.86 5.94
CA ALA A 296 -15.80 6.19 5.34
C ALA A 296 -16.98 6.46 4.37
N PRO A 297 -17.41 5.52 3.50
CA PRO A 297 -18.56 5.75 2.62
C PRO A 297 -19.88 5.95 3.37
N ALA A 298 -20.11 5.17 4.42
CA ALA A 298 -21.32 5.27 5.23
C ALA A 298 -21.35 6.60 6.01
N ALA A 299 -20.22 6.99 6.58
CA ALA A 299 -20.06 8.26 7.28
C ALA A 299 -20.28 9.46 6.34
N ALA A 300 -19.61 9.49 5.19
CA ALA A 300 -19.75 10.57 4.22
C ALA A 300 -21.20 10.77 3.78
N ARG A 301 -21.92 9.67 3.49
CA ARG A 301 -23.35 9.73 3.12
C ARG A 301 -24.23 10.23 4.26
N SER A 302 -24.06 9.69 5.46
CA SER A 302 -24.88 10.09 6.62
C SER A 302 -24.70 11.57 6.93
N LEU A 303 -23.45 12.03 7.02
CA LEU A 303 -23.10 13.41 7.36
C LEU A 303 -23.52 14.38 6.25
N ALA A 304 -23.38 14.01 4.98
CA ALA A 304 -23.86 14.85 3.87
C ALA A 304 -25.38 15.07 3.93
N ASN A 305 -26.14 14.02 4.23
CA ASN A 305 -27.59 14.12 4.38
C ASN A 305 -27.98 14.95 5.62
N GLU A 306 -27.27 14.78 6.73
CA GLU A 306 -27.50 15.52 7.98
C GLU A 306 -27.25 17.02 7.81
N HIS A 307 -26.13 17.39 7.17
CA HIS A 307 -25.71 18.78 7.04
C HIS A 307 -26.26 19.48 5.78
N GLY A 308 -26.85 18.73 4.85
CA GLY A 308 -27.42 19.29 3.62
C GLY A 308 -26.36 19.86 2.66
N CYS A 309 -25.10 19.45 2.78
CA CYS A 309 -23.99 19.83 1.90
C CYS A 309 -23.09 18.62 1.61
N PRO A 310 -22.17 18.71 0.62
CA PRO A 310 -21.18 17.65 0.41
C PRO A 310 -20.32 17.44 1.67
N VAL A 311 -19.94 16.20 1.94
CA VAL A 311 -19.02 15.84 3.03
C VAL A 311 -17.98 14.86 2.51
N VAL A 312 -16.72 15.05 2.90
CA VAL A 312 -15.65 14.07 2.74
C VAL A 312 -15.26 13.50 4.11
N ALA A 313 -15.34 12.18 4.24
CA ALA A 313 -14.79 11.42 5.36
C ALA A 313 -13.34 11.04 5.03
N LEU A 314 -12.40 11.46 5.89
CA LEU A 314 -10.97 11.19 5.78
C LEU A 314 -10.49 10.43 7.00
N VAL A 315 -9.96 9.23 6.78
CA VAL A 315 -9.35 8.39 7.82
C VAL A 315 -7.84 8.64 7.80
N SER A 316 -7.24 8.96 8.94
CA SER A 316 -5.79 9.18 9.00
C SER A 316 -5.04 7.86 8.87
N ARG A 317 -3.70 7.91 8.75
CA ARG A 317 -2.87 6.70 8.78
C ARG A 317 -3.06 5.96 10.10
N GLU A 318 -3.03 6.67 11.21
CA GLU A 318 -3.21 6.12 12.55
C GLU A 318 -4.60 5.48 12.69
N ASP A 319 -5.66 6.16 12.28
CA ASP A 319 -7.00 5.58 12.33
C ASP A 319 -7.11 4.33 11.44
N SER A 320 -6.51 4.36 10.24
CA SER A 320 -6.51 3.19 9.33
C SER A 320 -5.82 2.00 9.98
N VAL A 321 -4.78 2.23 10.79
CA VAL A 321 -4.12 1.17 11.56
C VAL A 321 -5.01 0.69 12.71
N LEU A 322 -5.65 1.60 13.43
CA LEU A 322 -6.44 1.26 14.62
C LEU A 322 -7.76 0.56 14.27
N THR A 323 -8.44 0.98 13.20
CA THR A 323 -9.79 0.53 12.86
C THR A 323 -9.88 -0.25 11.55
N GLY A 324 -8.85 -0.20 10.70
CA GLY A 324 -8.81 -0.95 9.45
C GLY A 324 -8.47 -2.42 9.67
N ALA A 325 -8.97 -3.28 8.78
CA ALA A 325 -8.75 -4.71 8.87
C ALA A 325 -7.27 -5.11 8.69
N LYS A 326 -6.83 -6.10 9.46
CA LYS A 326 -5.49 -6.71 9.46
C LYS A 326 -5.54 -8.17 9.00
N ARG A 327 -4.40 -8.69 8.54
CA ARG A 327 -4.25 -10.15 8.38
C ARG A 327 -4.31 -10.76 9.78
N PRO A 328 -5.16 -11.79 10.02
CA PRO A 328 -5.32 -12.35 11.35
C PRO A 328 -4.06 -13.10 11.79
N PRO A 329 -3.70 -13.01 13.08
CA PRO A 329 -2.75 -13.93 13.70
C PRO A 329 -3.20 -15.39 13.54
N VAL A 330 -2.24 -16.26 13.26
CA VAL A 330 -2.39 -17.71 13.13
C VAL A 330 -1.34 -18.39 13.97
N ALA A 331 -1.73 -19.40 14.75
CA ALA A 331 -0.82 -20.33 15.39
C ALA A 331 -1.27 -21.76 15.07
N GLY A 332 -0.39 -22.60 14.55
CA GLY A 332 -0.79 -23.95 14.19
C GLY A 332 0.35 -24.91 13.90
N GLY A 333 0.00 -26.19 13.81
CA GLY A 333 0.92 -27.27 13.50
C GLY A 333 0.34 -28.24 12.49
N ALA A 334 1.20 -28.80 11.64
CA ALA A 334 0.82 -29.78 10.62
C ALA A 334 1.79 -30.96 10.59
N ARG A 335 1.29 -32.08 10.08
CA ARG A 335 2.05 -33.31 9.83
C ARG A 335 2.32 -33.50 8.35
N ALA A 336 3.32 -34.31 8.03
CA ALA A 336 3.70 -34.67 6.67
C ALA A 336 2.59 -35.39 5.87
N ASP A 337 1.55 -35.91 6.53
CA ASP A 337 0.36 -36.48 5.88
C ASP A 337 -0.68 -35.42 5.45
N GLY A 338 -0.42 -34.14 5.72
CA GLY A 338 -1.28 -33.01 5.38
C GLY A 338 -2.39 -32.73 6.41
N THR A 339 -2.42 -33.46 7.54
CA THR A 339 -3.35 -33.20 8.63
C THR A 339 -2.75 -32.24 9.66
N GLY A 340 -3.59 -31.44 10.32
CA GLY A 340 -3.10 -30.48 11.31
C GLY A 340 -4.20 -29.65 11.96
N ARG A 341 -3.78 -28.64 12.73
CA ARG A 341 -4.67 -27.70 13.40
C ARG A 341 -4.14 -26.28 13.26
N LEU A 342 -5.03 -25.35 12.95
CA LEU A 342 -4.77 -23.92 12.96
C LEU A 342 -5.68 -23.25 13.97
N ARG A 343 -5.10 -22.54 14.93
CA ARG A 343 -5.80 -21.54 15.74
C ARG A 343 -5.66 -20.20 15.04
N VAL A 344 -6.78 -19.50 14.84
CA VAL A 344 -6.82 -18.22 14.13
C VAL A 344 -7.63 -17.23 14.95
N VAL A 345 -7.21 -15.97 15.00
CA VAL A 345 -8.05 -14.92 15.58
C VAL A 345 -9.37 -14.87 14.80
N ARG A 346 -10.50 -14.87 15.51
CA ARG A 346 -11.84 -14.97 14.92
C ARG A 346 -12.00 -14.00 13.75
N THR A 347 -12.25 -14.56 12.56
CA THR A 347 -12.24 -13.82 11.31
C THR A 347 -13.29 -14.43 10.38
N PRO A 348 -14.40 -13.73 10.08
CA PRO A 348 -15.46 -14.27 9.23
C PRO A 348 -14.91 -14.78 7.89
N GLY A 349 -15.26 -16.02 7.53
CA GLY A 349 -14.89 -16.67 6.27
C GLY A 349 -13.49 -17.31 6.24
N ILE A 350 -12.71 -17.21 7.33
CA ILE A 350 -11.32 -17.67 7.33
C ILE A 350 -11.20 -19.20 7.29
N ALA A 351 -12.11 -19.90 7.94
CA ALA A 351 -12.11 -21.36 7.97
C ALA A 351 -12.41 -21.94 6.56
N GLU A 352 -13.35 -21.35 5.84
CA GLU A 352 -13.68 -21.69 4.46
C GLU A 352 -12.51 -21.39 3.52
N ALA A 353 -11.84 -20.25 3.70
CA ALA A 353 -10.65 -19.89 2.91
C ALA A 353 -9.53 -20.93 3.08
N VAL A 354 -9.24 -21.35 4.31
CA VAL A 354 -8.26 -22.41 4.60
C VAL A 354 -8.70 -23.74 4.00
N ALA A 355 -9.94 -24.16 4.23
CA ALA A 355 -10.45 -25.45 3.79
C ALA A 355 -10.44 -25.61 2.27
N ALA A 356 -10.51 -24.51 1.51
CA ALA A 356 -10.45 -24.52 0.05
C ALA A 356 -9.10 -25.04 -0.50
N VAL A 357 -7.99 -24.89 0.24
CA VAL A 357 -6.66 -25.33 -0.20
C VAL A 357 -6.07 -26.42 0.70
N ALA A 358 -6.50 -26.50 1.95
CA ALA A 358 -5.94 -27.36 2.98
C ALA A 358 -7.05 -28.04 3.81
N PRO A 359 -7.90 -28.90 3.22
CA PRO A 359 -9.03 -29.53 3.91
C PRO A 359 -8.62 -30.45 5.08
N GLY A 360 -7.35 -30.86 5.15
CA GLY A 360 -6.79 -31.64 6.27
C GLY A 360 -6.47 -30.82 7.52
N LEU A 361 -6.43 -29.49 7.43
CA LEU A 361 -6.19 -28.60 8.56
C LEU A 361 -7.51 -28.20 9.22
N LYS A 362 -7.65 -28.51 10.51
CA LYS A 362 -8.82 -28.10 11.29
C LYS A 362 -8.61 -26.69 11.85
N VAL A 363 -9.51 -25.77 11.51
CA VAL A 363 -9.45 -24.38 11.97
C VAL A 363 -10.26 -24.20 13.28
N GLU A 364 -9.64 -23.55 14.25
CA GLU A 364 -10.21 -23.15 15.54
C GLU A 364 -10.16 -21.62 15.64
N GLU A 365 -11.31 -20.96 15.61
CA GLU A 365 -11.39 -19.50 15.74
C GLU A 365 -11.50 -19.06 17.20
N VAL A 366 -10.56 -18.20 17.61
CA VAL A 366 -10.42 -17.74 19.00
C VAL A 366 -10.56 -16.22 19.07
N ASP A 367 -11.28 -15.74 20.08
CA ASP A 367 -11.43 -14.31 20.36
C ASP A 367 -10.21 -13.82 21.14
N VAL A 368 -9.55 -12.80 20.59
CA VAL A 368 -8.36 -12.15 21.19
C VAL A 368 -8.55 -10.64 21.10
N PRO A 369 -8.24 -9.85 22.15
CA PRO A 369 -8.19 -8.40 22.05
C PRO A 369 -7.24 -7.96 20.94
N GLY A 370 -7.67 -7.04 20.07
CA GLY A 370 -6.82 -6.56 18.98
C GLY A 370 -7.59 -5.82 17.90
N PRO A 371 -6.87 -5.33 16.87
CA PRO A 371 -7.48 -4.68 15.73
C PRO A 371 -8.31 -5.67 14.91
N PRO A 372 -9.31 -5.17 14.15
CA PRO A 372 -10.18 -6.02 13.34
C PRO A 372 -9.39 -6.78 12.27
N THR A 373 -9.92 -7.93 11.87
CA THR A 373 -9.30 -8.84 10.89
C THR A 373 -10.21 -9.09 9.69
N SER A 374 -9.64 -9.57 8.58
CA SER A 374 -10.43 -9.89 7.38
C SER A 374 -9.82 -11.02 6.56
N ALA A 375 -10.65 -11.98 6.15
CA ALA A 375 -10.30 -13.04 5.21
C ALA A 375 -10.21 -12.53 3.75
N ASN A 376 -10.71 -11.33 3.45
CA ASN A 376 -10.60 -10.73 2.11
C ASN A 376 -9.20 -10.22 1.80
N LEU A 377 -8.35 -10.09 2.83
CA LEU A 377 -6.97 -9.70 2.61
C LEU A 377 -6.26 -10.72 1.73
N ARG A 378 -5.38 -10.26 0.83
CA ARG A 378 -4.64 -11.09 -0.14
C ARG A 378 -4.22 -12.41 0.48
N ALA A 379 -4.84 -13.50 0.08
CA ALA A 379 -4.56 -14.84 0.56
C ALA A 379 -4.55 -15.05 2.10
N ALA A 380 -5.37 -14.31 2.86
CA ALA A 380 -5.46 -14.47 4.32
C ALA A 380 -5.99 -15.85 4.74
N GLY A 381 -5.31 -16.46 5.71
CA GLY A 381 -5.60 -17.79 6.25
C GLY A 381 -5.03 -18.91 5.38
N TRP A 382 -5.29 -18.88 4.08
CA TRP A 382 -4.91 -19.97 3.19
C TRP A 382 -3.44 -19.93 2.75
N ALA A 383 -2.81 -18.74 2.68
CA ALA A 383 -1.36 -18.67 2.50
C ALA A 383 -0.62 -19.27 3.70
N GLU A 384 -1.09 -19.00 4.93
CA GLU A 384 -0.55 -19.58 6.16
C GLU A 384 -0.66 -21.11 6.15
N ALA A 385 -1.79 -21.64 5.67
CA ALA A 385 -1.98 -23.07 5.48
C ALA A 385 -0.97 -23.67 4.47
N VAL A 386 -0.76 -23.02 3.32
CA VAL A 386 0.21 -23.46 2.30
C VAL A 386 1.64 -23.42 2.84
N VAL A 387 2.01 -22.35 3.55
CA VAL A 387 3.31 -22.22 4.22
C VAL A 387 3.51 -23.40 5.16
N LEU A 388 2.57 -23.62 6.08
CA LEU A 388 2.63 -24.68 7.08
C LEU A 388 2.71 -26.08 6.46
N LEU A 389 1.87 -26.39 5.46
CA LEU A 389 1.90 -27.68 4.77
C LEU A 389 3.22 -27.92 4.04
N THR A 390 3.81 -26.88 3.46
CA THR A 390 5.11 -27.00 2.79
C THR A 390 6.23 -27.29 3.80
N GLY A 391 6.27 -26.58 4.93
CA GLY A 391 7.29 -26.83 5.95
C GLY A 391 7.14 -28.19 6.66
N SER A 392 5.91 -28.70 6.80
CA SER A 392 5.66 -30.05 7.34
C SER A 392 6.10 -31.19 6.41
N GLY A 393 6.41 -30.89 5.15
CA GLY A 393 6.71 -31.88 4.11
C GLY A 393 5.48 -32.50 3.43
N ALA A 394 4.27 -32.09 3.81
CA ALA A 394 3.03 -32.50 3.14
C ALA A 394 2.90 -31.94 1.71
N MET A 395 3.53 -30.78 1.46
CA MET A 395 3.73 -30.23 0.12
C MET A 395 5.23 -30.10 -0.14
N ALA A 396 5.69 -30.50 -1.34
CA ALA A 396 7.10 -30.38 -1.67
C ALA A 396 7.48 -28.92 -1.93
N PRO A 397 8.66 -28.43 -1.49
CA PRO A 397 9.16 -27.12 -1.89
C PRO A 397 9.21 -26.98 -3.42
N GLY A 398 8.66 -25.87 -3.94
CA GLY A 398 8.58 -25.63 -5.39
C GLY A 398 7.45 -26.39 -6.11
N GLN A 399 6.64 -27.18 -5.39
CA GLN A 399 5.38 -27.72 -5.91
C GLN A 399 4.44 -26.57 -6.30
N PRO A 400 3.67 -26.71 -7.40
CA PRO A 400 2.69 -25.70 -7.77
C PRO A 400 1.63 -25.50 -6.69
N VAL A 401 1.40 -24.24 -6.31
CA VAL A 401 0.31 -23.79 -5.45
C VAL A 401 -0.84 -23.37 -6.34
N VAL A 402 -2.03 -23.90 -6.08
CA VAL A 402 -3.26 -23.56 -6.80
C VAL A 402 -4.13 -22.69 -5.91
N SER A 403 -4.49 -21.48 -6.38
CA SER A 403 -5.40 -20.60 -5.67
C SER A 403 -6.84 -21.10 -5.73
N PRO A 404 -7.73 -20.66 -4.82
CA PRO A 404 -9.16 -20.99 -4.89
C PRO A 404 -9.85 -20.61 -6.22
N GLU A 405 -9.27 -19.68 -6.98
CA GLU A 405 -9.75 -19.26 -8.31
C GLU A 405 -9.14 -20.05 -9.47
N GLY A 406 -8.22 -20.98 -9.19
CA GLY A 406 -7.62 -21.86 -10.19
C GLY A 406 -6.34 -21.34 -10.85
N ALA A 407 -5.76 -20.23 -10.37
CA ALA A 407 -4.41 -19.84 -10.79
C ALA A 407 -3.38 -20.74 -10.14
N GLU A 408 -2.32 -21.08 -10.86
CA GLU A 408 -1.23 -21.92 -10.41
C GLU A 408 0.08 -21.12 -10.40
N ALA A 409 0.86 -21.23 -9.32
CA ALA A 409 2.18 -20.62 -9.25
C ALA A 409 3.21 -21.52 -8.58
N THR A 410 4.45 -21.45 -9.04
CA THR A 410 5.62 -22.02 -8.35
C THR A 410 6.58 -20.89 -7.99
N ALA A 411 7.37 -21.11 -6.94
CA ALA A 411 8.41 -20.17 -6.56
C ALA A 411 9.68 -20.90 -6.12
N VAL A 412 10.83 -20.34 -6.48
CA VAL A 412 12.15 -20.70 -5.96
C VAL A 412 12.77 -19.45 -5.35
N VAL A 413 13.22 -19.57 -4.11
CA VAL A 413 13.81 -18.47 -3.36
C VAL A 413 15.23 -18.85 -2.96
N ASP A 414 16.17 -17.97 -3.30
CA ASP A 414 17.55 -18.00 -2.85
C ASP A 414 17.91 -16.67 -2.16
N HIS A 415 19.19 -16.47 -1.83
CA HIS A 415 19.64 -15.27 -1.10
C HIS A 415 19.43 -13.97 -1.89
N ASP A 416 19.55 -14.01 -3.22
CA ASP A 416 19.60 -12.82 -4.07
C ASP A 416 18.40 -12.72 -5.03
N ALA A 417 17.64 -13.80 -5.20
CA ALA A 417 16.58 -13.90 -6.19
C ALA A 417 15.34 -14.68 -5.73
N ILE A 418 14.20 -14.24 -6.25
CA ILE A 418 12.90 -14.91 -6.21
C ILE A 418 12.50 -15.18 -7.66
N ARG A 419 12.35 -16.46 -8.02
CA ARG A 419 11.93 -16.87 -9.37
C ARG A 419 10.55 -17.46 -9.29
N VAL A 420 9.63 -16.92 -10.06
CA VAL A 420 8.21 -17.28 -10.06
C VAL A 420 7.82 -17.74 -11.45
N THR A 421 7.07 -18.83 -11.52
CA THR A 421 6.31 -19.20 -12.71
C THR A 421 4.83 -19.10 -12.36
N VAL A 422 4.01 -18.48 -13.21
CA VAL A 422 2.57 -18.31 -12.98
C VAL A 422 1.76 -18.71 -14.21
N ARG A 423 0.68 -19.46 -13.99
CA ARG A 423 -0.32 -19.85 -14.98
C ARG A 423 -1.70 -19.42 -14.48
N CYS A 424 -2.43 -18.61 -15.24
CA CYS A 424 -3.67 -18.00 -14.76
C CYS A 424 -4.65 -17.63 -15.90
N GLY A 425 -4.73 -18.47 -16.94
CA GLY A 425 -5.50 -18.16 -18.14
C GLY A 425 -4.78 -17.21 -19.09
N GLU A 426 -5.54 -16.69 -20.06
CA GLU A 426 -5.04 -15.70 -21.02
C GLU A 426 -4.45 -14.48 -20.28
N PRO A 427 -3.20 -14.06 -20.56
CA PRO A 427 -2.59 -12.95 -19.83
C PRO A 427 -3.31 -11.61 -19.95
N LEU A 428 -4.05 -11.36 -21.04
CA LEU A 428 -4.64 -10.08 -21.45
C LEU A 428 -3.62 -8.93 -21.67
N ASP A 429 -2.71 -8.72 -20.73
CA ASP A 429 -1.56 -7.81 -20.80
C ASP A 429 -0.44 -8.37 -19.91
N GLU A 430 0.64 -8.85 -20.53
CA GLU A 430 1.76 -9.49 -19.82
C GLU A 430 2.54 -8.51 -18.94
N VAL A 431 2.64 -7.23 -19.31
CA VAL A 431 3.35 -6.21 -18.53
C VAL A 431 2.63 -5.97 -17.20
N VAL A 432 1.32 -5.80 -17.25
CA VAL A 432 0.48 -5.64 -16.06
C VAL A 432 0.52 -6.90 -15.21
N LEU A 433 0.28 -8.08 -15.80
CA LEU A 433 0.31 -9.35 -15.06
C LEU A 433 1.66 -9.54 -14.35
N ARG A 434 2.77 -9.39 -15.07
CA ARG A 434 4.12 -9.49 -14.52
C ARG A 434 4.32 -8.53 -13.35
N SER A 435 3.91 -7.27 -13.49
CA SER A 435 4.03 -6.28 -12.42
C SER A 435 3.28 -6.68 -11.16
N TYR A 436 2.04 -7.14 -11.28
CA TYR A 436 1.22 -7.59 -10.15
C TYR A 436 1.83 -8.81 -9.45
N CYS A 437 2.36 -9.78 -10.20
CA CYS A 437 3.07 -10.93 -9.65
C CYS A 437 4.37 -10.53 -8.92
N ILE A 438 5.15 -9.58 -9.46
CA ILE A 438 6.33 -9.03 -8.77
C ILE A 438 5.91 -8.38 -7.44
N GLY A 439 4.82 -7.63 -7.45
CA GLY A 439 4.20 -7.07 -6.27
C GLY A 439 3.83 -8.09 -5.20
N ALA A 440 3.13 -9.15 -5.62
CA ALA A 440 2.74 -10.25 -4.75
C ALA A 440 3.94 -10.97 -4.14
N ALA A 441 4.97 -11.25 -4.95
CA ALA A 441 6.22 -11.85 -4.50
C ALA A 441 6.95 -10.99 -3.47
N HIS A 442 7.05 -9.67 -3.70
CA HIS A 442 7.63 -8.74 -2.73
C HIS A 442 6.86 -8.72 -1.41
N MET A 443 5.52 -8.65 -1.46
CA MET A 443 4.70 -8.67 -0.25
C MET A 443 4.86 -9.98 0.52
N ALA A 444 4.95 -11.12 -0.16
CA ALA A 444 5.14 -12.42 0.48
C ALA A 444 6.52 -12.54 1.15
N TRP A 445 7.58 -12.15 0.44
CA TRP A 445 8.93 -12.10 1.01
C TRP A 445 8.98 -11.19 2.25
N SER A 446 8.44 -9.98 2.11
CA SER A 446 8.42 -8.98 3.16
C SER A 446 7.63 -9.47 4.38
N TRP A 447 6.48 -10.10 4.16
CA TRP A 447 5.66 -10.72 5.22
C TRP A 447 6.44 -11.76 6.03
N ILE A 448 7.02 -12.76 5.36
CA ILE A 448 7.74 -13.84 6.05
C ILE A 448 8.97 -13.30 6.80
N THR A 449 9.66 -12.32 6.22
CA THR A 449 10.98 -11.90 6.74
C THR A 449 10.93 -10.79 7.76
N SER A 450 9.93 -9.90 7.71
CA SER A 450 10.03 -8.62 8.42
C SER A 450 8.73 -8.01 8.93
N GLU A 451 7.57 -8.36 8.37
CA GLU A 451 6.34 -7.64 8.72
C GLU A 451 5.59 -8.24 9.91
N GLY A 452 5.17 -7.34 10.79
CA GLY A 452 4.33 -7.65 11.94
C GLY A 452 3.90 -6.35 12.63
N LEU A 453 2.81 -6.42 13.37
CA LEU A 453 2.36 -5.35 14.25
C LEU A 453 2.55 -5.74 15.70
N SER A 454 2.99 -4.77 16.49
CA SER A 454 3.04 -4.84 17.94
C SER A 454 1.67 -4.50 18.51
N VAL A 455 1.04 -5.49 19.12
CA VAL A 455 -0.25 -5.42 19.80
C VAL A 455 -0.04 -5.98 21.21
N ASP A 456 -0.47 -5.25 22.23
CA ASP A 456 -0.38 -5.73 23.62
C ASP A 456 -1.58 -6.60 24.03
N ASP A 457 -1.54 -7.14 25.25
CA ASP A 457 -2.56 -8.03 25.80
C ASP A 457 -3.95 -7.38 25.90
N ASP A 458 -4.01 -6.04 25.95
CA ASP A 458 -5.27 -5.27 25.95
C ASP A 458 -5.78 -5.00 24.52
N GLY A 459 -5.05 -5.45 23.49
CA GLY A 459 -5.39 -5.27 22.09
C GLY A 459 -4.97 -3.92 21.51
N VAL A 460 -4.12 -3.15 22.21
CA VAL A 460 -3.69 -1.82 21.76
C VAL A 460 -2.55 -1.95 20.76
N VAL A 461 -2.73 -1.34 19.59
CA VAL A 461 -1.69 -1.27 18.55
C VAL A 461 -0.68 -0.17 18.87
N HIS A 462 0.60 -0.53 18.88
CA HIS A 462 1.72 0.38 19.20
C HIS A 462 2.41 0.94 17.95
N ASP A 463 2.32 0.22 16.84
CA ASP A 463 2.92 0.60 15.57
C ASP A 463 1.98 1.48 14.75
N LEU A 464 2.11 2.81 14.83
CA LEU A 464 1.21 3.76 14.16
C LEU A 464 1.83 4.45 12.93
N THR A 465 3.06 4.10 12.57
CA THR A 465 3.77 4.71 11.44
C THR A 465 4.00 3.70 10.34
N VAL A 466 3.83 4.11 9.07
CA VAL A 466 3.94 3.15 7.95
C VAL A 466 5.31 2.46 7.81
N ARG A 467 6.37 3.03 8.41
CA ARG A 467 7.71 2.40 8.45
C ARG A 467 7.91 1.43 9.61
N SER A 468 7.04 1.41 10.61
CA SER A 468 7.16 0.44 11.71
C SER A 468 6.60 -0.93 11.35
N PHE A 469 5.87 -1.07 10.24
CA PHE A 469 5.29 -2.35 9.81
C PHE A 469 6.30 -3.32 9.20
N GLY A 470 7.58 -2.96 9.08
CA GLY A 470 8.63 -3.85 8.59
C GLY A 470 8.79 -3.94 7.06
N ILE A 471 7.99 -3.24 6.26
CA ILE A 471 8.03 -3.37 4.78
C ILE A 471 9.43 -3.22 4.19
N VAL A 472 9.88 -4.25 3.47
CA VAL A 472 11.21 -4.33 2.86
C VAL A 472 11.42 -3.24 1.81
N ARG A 473 12.59 -2.58 1.87
CA ARG A 473 12.96 -1.46 0.98
C ARG A 473 13.48 -1.93 -0.36
N ALA A 474 13.49 -1.02 -1.34
CA ALA A 474 14.00 -1.30 -2.70
C ALA A 474 15.41 -1.92 -2.76
N THR A 475 16.31 -1.56 -1.84
CA THR A 475 17.68 -2.10 -1.77
C THR A 475 17.81 -3.41 -1.01
N GLU A 476 16.75 -3.83 -0.33
CA GLU A 476 16.69 -5.03 0.50
C GLU A 476 15.79 -6.11 -0.16
N THR A 477 15.01 -5.73 -1.17
CA THR A 477 14.20 -6.65 -1.98
C THR A 477 15.11 -7.47 -2.91
N PRO A 478 15.05 -8.81 -2.86
CA PRO A 478 15.74 -9.67 -3.83
C PRO A 478 15.28 -9.41 -5.27
N THR A 479 16.07 -9.81 -6.26
CA THR A 479 15.65 -9.71 -7.66
C THR A 479 14.48 -10.66 -7.93
N ILE A 480 13.37 -10.16 -8.47
CA ILE A 480 12.17 -10.95 -8.73
C ILE A 480 12.00 -11.18 -10.23
N THR A 481 12.04 -12.43 -10.68
CA THR A 481 11.75 -12.79 -12.07
C THR A 481 10.45 -13.56 -12.14
N VAL A 482 9.55 -13.13 -13.03
CA VAL A 482 8.26 -13.79 -13.26
C VAL A 482 8.21 -14.30 -14.70
N GLU A 483 8.00 -15.60 -14.85
CA GLU A 483 7.64 -16.25 -16.10
C GLU A 483 6.12 -16.44 -16.14
N VAL A 484 5.47 -15.87 -17.15
CA VAL A 484 4.04 -16.07 -17.40
C VAL A 484 3.89 -17.25 -18.34
N VAL A 485 3.25 -18.31 -17.87
CA VAL A 485 2.89 -19.47 -18.68
C VAL A 485 1.51 -19.22 -19.24
N ALA A 486 1.46 -18.92 -20.55
CA ALA A 486 0.20 -18.75 -21.25
C ALA A 486 -0.57 -20.07 -21.27
N ASP A 487 -1.87 -19.97 -21.02
CA ASP A 487 -2.85 -21.02 -21.30
C ASP A 487 -4.13 -20.36 -21.85
N ASP A 488 -4.90 -21.11 -22.65
CA ASP A 488 -6.11 -20.60 -23.33
C ASP A 488 -7.36 -20.58 -22.41
N GLY A 489 -7.15 -20.74 -21.10
CA GLY A 489 -8.19 -20.72 -20.09
C GLY A 489 -8.70 -19.32 -19.77
N LEU A 490 -9.79 -19.27 -19.01
CA LEU A 490 -10.36 -18.00 -18.55
C LEU A 490 -9.37 -17.26 -17.66
N PRO A 491 -9.14 -15.95 -17.89
CA PRO A 491 -8.19 -15.19 -17.10
C PRO A 491 -8.67 -15.04 -15.65
N VAL A 492 -7.82 -15.41 -14.70
CA VAL A 492 -8.08 -15.34 -13.25
C VAL A 492 -6.97 -14.61 -12.51
N ASN A 493 -7.18 -14.27 -11.23
CA ASN A 493 -6.18 -13.62 -10.38
C ASN A 493 -4.93 -14.50 -10.19
N GLY A 494 -3.77 -14.04 -10.69
CA GLY A 494 -2.50 -14.75 -10.53
C GLY A 494 -1.75 -14.37 -9.25
N SER A 495 -1.94 -13.14 -8.76
CA SER A 495 -1.19 -12.57 -7.65
C SER A 495 -1.30 -13.39 -6.37
N ASP A 496 -2.48 -13.92 -6.04
CA ASP A 496 -2.66 -14.60 -4.77
C ASP A 496 -1.98 -15.98 -4.75
N ALA A 497 -1.95 -16.69 -5.88
CA ALA A 497 -1.15 -17.93 -6.03
C ALA A 497 0.34 -17.62 -5.89
N VAL A 498 0.83 -16.56 -6.54
CA VAL A 498 2.22 -16.12 -6.43
C VAL A 498 2.58 -15.74 -5.00
N PHE A 499 1.70 -15.01 -4.30
CA PHE A 499 1.92 -14.64 -2.90
C PHE A 499 2.11 -15.88 -2.02
N ALA A 500 1.21 -16.87 -2.12
CA ALA A 500 1.30 -18.09 -1.32
C ALA A 500 2.53 -18.95 -1.67
N ALA A 501 2.85 -19.11 -2.97
CA ALA A 501 4.02 -19.86 -3.41
C ALA A 501 5.33 -19.24 -2.92
N VAL A 502 5.47 -17.91 -3.05
CA VAL A 502 6.67 -17.19 -2.60
C VAL A 502 6.78 -17.20 -1.07
N ALA A 503 5.66 -17.08 -0.35
CA ALA A 503 5.67 -17.16 1.12
C ALA A 503 6.17 -18.53 1.59
N ALA A 504 5.65 -19.61 1.03
CA ALA A 504 6.09 -20.97 1.36
C ALA A 504 7.56 -21.21 1.00
N ALA A 505 7.99 -20.83 -0.20
CA ALA A 505 9.38 -20.97 -0.62
C ALA A 505 10.35 -20.14 0.23
N THR A 506 9.95 -18.92 0.62
CA THR A 506 10.75 -18.06 1.51
C THR A 506 10.89 -18.66 2.89
N TRP A 507 9.80 -19.18 3.46
CA TRP A 507 9.83 -19.79 4.79
C TRP A 507 10.72 -21.04 4.82
N CYS A 508 10.61 -21.91 3.81
CA CYS A 508 11.50 -23.06 3.67
C CYS A 508 12.96 -22.65 3.47
N HIS A 509 13.23 -21.62 2.66
CA HIS A 509 14.58 -21.09 2.50
C HIS A 509 15.18 -20.59 3.82
N ARG A 510 14.34 -20.05 4.72
CA ARG A 510 14.73 -19.60 6.06
C ARG A 510 14.81 -20.74 7.10
N GLY A 511 14.57 -21.99 6.71
CA GLY A 511 14.67 -23.16 7.59
C GLY A 511 13.42 -23.46 8.41
N CYS A 512 12.25 -22.95 7.98
CA CYS A 512 10.95 -23.17 8.63
C CYS A 512 10.90 -22.81 10.14
N PRO A 513 11.39 -21.64 10.58
CA PRO A 513 11.25 -21.26 11.99
C PRO A 513 9.78 -21.12 12.38
N PRO A 514 9.39 -21.52 13.60
CA PRO A 514 7.99 -21.47 14.01
C PRO A 514 7.48 -20.04 14.14
N GLU A 515 8.30 -19.09 14.57
CA GLU A 515 7.89 -17.69 14.75
C GLU A 515 8.15 -16.87 13.48
N LEU A 516 7.13 -16.11 13.05
CA LEU A 516 7.22 -15.10 12.01
C LEU A 516 6.98 -13.69 12.57
N PRO A 517 7.67 -12.66 12.07
CA PRO A 517 8.65 -12.70 10.96
C PRO A 517 10.01 -13.30 11.35
N THR A 518 10.77 -13.81 10.36
CA THR A 518 12.02 -14.56 10.61
C THR A 518 13.24 -13.71 10.96
N GLY A 519 13.18 -12.38 10.80
CA GLY A 519 14.35 -11.49 10.94
C GLY A 519 14.98 -11.09 9.62
#